data_AF-A0A109LAM5-F1
#
_entry.id   AF-A0A109LAM5-F1
#
_cell.length_a   1.000
_cell.length_b   1.000
_cell.length_c   1.000
_cell.angle_alpha   90.00
_cell.angle_beta   90.00
_cell.angle_gamma   90.00
#
_symmetry.space_group_name_H-M   'P 1'
#
loop_
_entity.id
_entity.type
_entity.pdbx_description
1 polymer ?
#
loop_
_entity_poly.entity_id
_entity_poly.type
_entity_poly.pdbx_seq_one_letter_code
_entity_poly.pdbx_strand_id
1 'polypeptide(L)'
;MISILQNEVERLRPASNELAAQVAEFVAAGGEIEEIKPPPPPKPVVYVPQEPPAPKPFVRRRVEAAPLPLDREDVREQARLKLVEHMRQLSATHTQTEAAAALGISRRNVYKHATMNDITFKKPERGGANNNYRRDQMGERDAKYAERIRAFLELGITRRQCCGKLAINNKAFERIIAAHGIDYPKARRGSTSCAA
;
A
#
# COMPACT_ATOMS: atom_id res chain seq x y z
N MET A 1 40.48 9.99 73.58
CA MET A 1 41.19 9.83 72.29
C MET A 1 42.51 10.63 72.25
N ILE A 2 43.16 10.86 73.39
CA ILE A 2 44.43 11.62 73.51
C ILE A 2 45.62 10.66 73.77
N SER A 3 45.34 9.46 74.30
CA SER A 3 46.35 8.47 74.70
C SER A 3 47.10 7.81 73.53
N ILE A 4 46.47 7.67 72.35
CA ILE A 4 47.10 7.05 71.18
C ILE A 4 48.22 7.94 70.62
N LEU A 5 47.96 9.25 70.51
CA LEU A 5 48.92 10.24 70.02
C LEU A 5 50.15 10.37 70.94
N GLN A 6 49.94 10.32 72.26
CA GLN A 6 51.05 10.37 73.23
C GLN A 6 51.97 9.14 73.11
N ASN A 7 51.39 7.96 72.87
CA ASN A 7 52.13 6.71 72.71
C ASN A 7 52.93 6.66 71.39
N GLU A 8 52.37 7.20 70.31
CA GLU A 8 53.09 7.32 69.03
C GLU A 8 54.25 8.31 69.09
N VAL A 9 54.07 9.45 69.78
CA VAL A 9 55.16 10.42 69.99
C VAL A 9 56.30 9.77 70.77
N GLU A 10 56.02 9.07 71.87
CA GLU A 10 57.06 8.38 72.67
C GLU A 10 57.75 7.26 71.88
N ARG A 11 57.01 6.49 71.09
CA ARG A 11 57.56 5.47 70.19
C ARG A 11 58.50 6.04 69.13
N LEU A 12 58.22 7.24 68.61
CA LEU A 12 59.04 7.89 67.56
C LEU A 12 60.23 8.69 68.10
N ARG A 13 60.30 8.96 69.42
CA ARG A 13 61.42 9.70 70.03
C ARG A 13 62.81 9.12 69.72
N PRO A 14 63.06 7.80 69.80
CA PRO A 14 64.39 7.24 69.51
C PRO A 14 64.80 7.52 68.05
N ALA A 15 63.91 7.26 67.10
CA ALA A 15 64.16 7.51 65.69
C ALA A 15 64.39 9.00 65.38
N SER A 16 63.65 9.90 66.05
CA SER A 16 63.88 11.34 65.94
C SER A 16 65.25 11.76 66.46
N ASN A 17 65.72 11.16 67.55
CA ASN A 17 67.03 11.47 68.13
C ASN A 17 68.18 10.97 67.24
N GLU A 18 68.03 9.78 66.65
CA GLU A 18 68.99 9.22 65.68
C GLU A 18 69.11 10.10 64.44
N LEU A 19 67.99 10.54 63.87
CA LEU A 19 67.98 11.47 62.74
C LEU A 19 68.63 12.81 63.11
N ALA A 20 68.35 13.34 64.30
CA ALA A 20 68.94 14.58 64.76
C ALA A 20 70.48 14.47 64.89
N ALA A 21 70.99 13.33 65.36
CA ALA A 21 72.43 13.07 65.43
C ALA A 21 73.06 13.01 64.04
N GLN A 22 72.44 12.31 63.08
CA GLN A 22 72.92 12.23 61.70
C GLN A 22 72.94 13.60 61.00
N VAL A 23 71.90 14.42 61.20
CA VAL A 23 71.86 15.79 60.68
C VAL A 23 72.97 16.64 61.30
N ALA A 24 73.23 16.51 62.60
CA ALA A 24 74.32 17.22 63.27
C ALA A 24 75.70 16.80 62.73
N GLU A 25 75.94 15.52 62.51
CA GLU A 25 77.16 15.01 61.88
C GLU A 25 77.34 15.53 60.44
N PHE A 26 76.26 15.55 59.65
CA PHE A 26 76.27 16.06 58.28
C PHE A 26 76.62 17.56 58.22
N VAL A 27 76.01 18.37 59.09
CA VAL A 27 76.31 19.80 59.19
C VAL A 27 77.74 20.03 59.72
N ALA A 28 78.20 19.26 60.70
CA ALA A 28 79.57 19.36 61.23
C ALA A 28 80.64 18.98 60.19
N ALA A 29 80.33 18.06 59.27
CA ALA A 29 81.20 17.71 58.14
C ALA A 29 81.19 18.77 57.01
N GLY A 30 80.45 19.87 57.16
CA GLY A 30 80.37 20.97 56.20
C GLY A 30 79.25 20.84 55.17
N GLY A 31 78.26 19.97 55.40
CA GLY A 31 77.08 19.85 54.55
C GLY A 31 76.11 21.02 54.72
N GLU A 32 75.57 21.53 53.62
CA GLU A 32 74.55 22.57 53.58
C GLU A 32 73.17 21.96 53.29
N ILE A 33 72.14 22.36 54.05
CA ILE A 33 70.76 21.88 53.88
C ILE A 33 69.95 23.02 53.27
N GLU A 34 69.64 22.92 51.99
CA GLU A 34 68.78 23.89 51.30
C GLU A 34 67.31 23.51 51.45
N GLU A 35 66.51 24.42 52.04
CA GLU A 35 65.05 24.27 52.11
C GLU A 35 64.43 24.79 50.80
N ILE A 36 64.01 23.87 49.93
CA ILE A 36 63.37 24.22 48.66
C ILE A 36 61.94 24.66 48.92
N LYS A 37 61.59 25.88 48.47
CA LYS A 37 60.21 26.38 48.53
C LYS A 37 59.26 25.44 47.78
N PRO A 38 58.12 25.04 48.38
CA PRO A 38 57.17 24.17 47.70
C PRO A 38 56.66 24.83 46.40
N PRO A 39 56.43 24.05 45.33
CA PRO A 39 55.88 24.57 44.09
C PRO A 39 54.52 25.24 44.34
N PRO A 40 54.20 26.32 43.61
CA PRO A 40 52.89 26.96 43.75
C PRO A 40 51.77 25.96 43.45
N PRO A 41 50.61 26.07 44.13
CA PRO A 41 49.47 25.20 43.87
C PRO A 41 49.05 25.31 42.39
N PRO A 42 48.58 24.21 41.78
CA PRO A 42 48.12 24.23 40.40
C PRO A 42 46.97 25.23 40.27
N LYS A 43 46.97 26.00 39.18
CA LYS A 43 45.87 26.93 38.89
C LYS A 43 44.57 26.14 38.76
N PRO A 44 43.45 26.60 39.37
CA PRO A 44 42.17 25.94 39.23
C PRO A 44 41.76 25.93 37.75
N VAL A 45 41.43 24.74 37.23
CA VAL A 45 40.95 24.57 35.86
C VAL A 45 39.52 25.10 35.80
N VAL A 46 39.35 26.33 35.33
CA VAL A 46 38.03 26.87 35.01
C VAL A 46 37.56 26.20 33.72
N TYR A 47 36.50 25.38 33.82
CA TYR A 47 35.86 24.82 32.64
C TYR A 47 35.21 25.96 31.84
N VAL A 48 35.83 26.32 30.73
CA VAL A 48 35.21 27.19 29.72
C VAL A 48 34.45 26.26 28.77
N PRO A 49 33.10 26.34 28.70
CA PRO A 49 32.34 25.57 27.72
C PRO A 49 32.83 25.95 26.33
N GLN A 50 33.36 24.98 25.57
CA GLN A 50 33.65 25.20 24.16
C GLN A 50 32.32 25.45 23.44
N GLU A 51 32.23 26.57 22.73
CA GLU A 51 31.15 26.79 21.78
C GLU A 51 31.17 25.65 20.76
N PRO A 52 30.01 25.04 20.44
CA PRO A 52 29.98 23.98 19.45
C PRO A 52 30.47 24.54 18.11
N PRO A 53 31.34 23.81 17.38
CA PRO A 53 31.84 24.26 16.09
C PRO A 53 30.65 24.49 15.16
N ALA A 54 30.70 25.60 14.41
CA ALA A 54 29.65 25.95 13.46
C ALA A 54 29.31 24.75 12.56
N PRO A 55 28.01 24.47 12.32
CA PRO A 55 27.60 23.33 11.52
C PRO A 55 28.22 23.44 10.13
N LYS A 56 28.94 22.39 9.71
CA LYS A 56 29.56 22.33 8.39
C LYS A 56 28.49 22.58 7.31
N PRO A 57 28.75 23.45 6.32
CA PRO A 57 27.79 23.69 5.25
C PRO A 57 27.52 22.39 4.51
N PHE A 58 26.24 22.00 4.44
CA PHE A 58 25.81 20.79 3.75
C PHE A 58 25.83 21.05 2.23
N VAL A 59 27.03 21.03 1.64
CA VAL A 59 27.17 21.12 0.18
C VAL A 59 26.76 19.78 -0.39
N ARG A 60 25.53 19.69 -0.93
CA ARG A 60 25.14 18.58 -1.79
C ARG A 60 26.03 18.63 -3.04
N ARG A 61 27.11 17.86 -3.05
CA ARG A 61 27.91 17.64 -4.26
C ARG A 61 27.00 16.94 -5.26
N ARG A 62 26.32 17.70 -6.12
CA ARG A 62 25.66 17.14 -7.30
C ARG A 62 26.79 16.66 -8.22
N VAL A 63 27.17 15.40 -8.07
CA VAL A 63 27.96 14.73 -9.09
C VAL A 63 27.04 14.67 -10.30
N GLU A 64 27.38 15.38 -11.37
CA GLU A 64 26.70 15.22 -12.65
C GLU A 64 26.88 13.77 -13.07
N ALA A 65 25.82 12.97 -12.91
CA ALA A 65 25.83 11.58 -13.32
C ALA A 65 25.98 11.57 -14.85
N ALA A 66 26.91 10.78 -15.36
CA ALA A 66 27.05 10.58 -16.79
C ALA A 66 25.68 10.20 -17.39
N PRO A 67 25.29 10.78 -18.55
CA PRO A 67 24.00 10.50 -19.15
C PRO A 67 23.90 8.99 -19.40
N LEU A 68 22.80 8.38 -18.94
CA LEU A 68 22.54 6.97 -19.16
C LEU A 68 22.43 6.71 -20.67
N PRO A 69 22.94 5.58 -21.18
CA PRO A 69 23.06 5.31 -22.62
C PRO A 69 21.73 5.18 -23.38
N LEU A 70 20.59 5.32 -22.71
CA LEU A 70 19.25 5.44 -23.29
C LEU A 70 18.44 6.37 -22.39
N ASP A 71 17.70 7.31 -22.99
CA ASP A 71 16.70 8.06 -22.24
C ASP A 71 15.69 7.04 -21.68
N ARG A 72 15.45 7.08 -20.37
CA ARG A 72 14.58 6.11 -19.68
C ARG A 72 13.17 6.04 -20.29
N GLU A 73 12.79 7.10 -21.00
CA GLU A 73 11.55 7.24 -21.74
C GLU A 73 11.51 6.27 -22.93
N ASP A 74 12.61 6.11 -23.66
CA ASP A 74 12.70 5.20 -24.82
C ASP A 74 12.48 3.74 -24.44
N VAL A 75 13.07 3.28 -23.34
CA VAL A 75 12.92 1.88 -22.90
C VAL A 75 11.47 1.57 -22.50
N ARG A 76 10.81 2.53 -21.84
CA ARG A 76 9.41 2.38 -21.41
C ARG A 76 8.46 2.40 -22.61
N GLU A 77 8.67 3.29 -23.55
CA GLU A 77 7.86 3.36 -24.76
C GLU A 77 8.05 2.11 -25.62
N GLN A 78 9.29 1.62 -25.79
CA GLN A 78 9.54 0.35 -26.49
C GLN A 78 8.85 -0.84 -25.81
N ALA A 79 8.89 -0.92 -24.49
CA ALA A 79 8.19 -1.98 -23.75
C ALA A 79 6.66 -1.88 -23.92
N ARG A 80 6.12 -0.67 -23.93
CA ARG A 80 4.69 -0.42 -24.15
C ARG A 80 4.27 -0.81 -25.57
N LEU A 81 5.05 -0.47 -26.58
CA LEU A 81 4.79 -0.84 -27.97
C LEU A 81 4.77 -2.35 -28.16
N LYS A 82 5.79 -3.06 -27.63
CA LYS A 82 5.84 -4.54 -27.65
C LYS A 82 4.61 -5.17 -27.00
N LEU A 83 4.20 -4.64 -25.85
CA LEU A 83 3.01 -5.12 -25.15
C LEU A 83 1.73 -4.91 -25.97
N VAL A 84 1.59 -3.77 -26.65
CA VAL A 84 0.45 -3.48 -27.52
C VAL A 84 0.43 -4.40 -28.74
N GLU A 85 1.59 -4.71 -29.32
CA GLU A 85 1.71 -5.67 -30.42
C GLU A 85 1.29 -7.09 -30.00
N HIS A 86 1.76 -7.56 -28.84
CA HIS A 86 1.32 -8.84 -28.28
C HIS A 86 -0.20 -8.86 -27.99
N MET A 87 -0.76 -7.76 -27.47
CA MET A 87 -2.20 -7.63 -27.28
C MET A 87 -2.97 -7.74 -28.60
N ARG A 88 -2.45 -7.14 -29.68
CA ARG A 88 -3.06 -7.19 -31.01
C ARG A 88 -3.05 -8.61 -31.59
N GLN A 89 -2.01 -9.38 -31.35
CA GLN A 89 -1.96 -10.80 -31.74
C GLN A 89 -2.98 -11.62 -30.96
N LEU A 90 -3.06 -11.41 -29.64
CA LEU A 90 -3.97 -12.14 -28.76
C LEU A 90 -5.44 -11.75 -28.96
N SER A 91 -5.73 -10.53 -29.42
CA SER A 91 -7.11 -10.06 -29.57
C SER A 91 -7.90 -10.83 -30.63
N ALA A 92 -7.22 -11.41 -31.62
CA ALA A 92 -7.83 -12.26 -32.64
C ALA A 92 -8.25 -13.64 -32.11
N THR A 93 -7.60 -14.15 -31.07
CA THR A 93 -7.80 -15.53 -30.61
C THR A 93 -8.48 -15.62 -29.23
N HIS A 94 -8.13 -14.74 -28.30
CA HIS A 94 -8.48 -14.81 -26.88
C HIS A 94 -9.52 -13.78 -26.44
N THR A 95 -10.17 -14.06 -25.31
CA THR A 95 -10.95 -13.08 -24.54
C THR A 95 -10.04 -12.17 -23.70
N GLN A 96 -10.54 -11.03 -23.21
CA GLN A 96 -9.73 -10.11 -22.37
C GLN A 96 -9.17 -10.79 -21.10
N THR A 97 -9.91 -11.73 -20.53
CA THR A 97 -9.51 -12.48 -19.34
C THR A 97 -8.37 -13.45 -19.64
N GLU A 98 -8.45 -14.15 -20.78
CA GLU A 98 -7.41 -15.07 -21.21
C GLU A 98 -6.14 -14.32 -21.65
N ALA A 99 -6.30 -13.20 -22.38
CA ALA A 99 -5.19 -12.34 -22.76
C ALA A 99 -4.46 -11.75 -21.53
N ALA A 100 -5.21 -11.41 -20.47
CA ALA A 100 -4.64 -10.97 -19.20
C ALA A 100 -3.79 -12.07 -18.54
N ALA A 101 -4.28 -13.31 -18.52
CA ALA A 101 -3.55 -14.46 -17.99
C ALA A 101 -2.28 -14.77 -18.82
N ALA A 102 -2.38 -14.72 -20.15
CA ALA A 102 -1.26 -14.98 -21.05
C ALA A 102 -0.15 -13.92 -20.93
N LEU A 103 -0.52 -12.66 -20.74
CA LEU A 103 0.44 -11.54 -20.61
C LEU A 103 0.93 -11.32 -19.17
N GLY A 104 0.38 -12.04 -18.18
CA GLY A 104 0.73 -11.88 -16.77
C GLY A 104 0.36 -10.52 -16.18
N ILE A 105 -0.61 -9.81 -16.77
CA ILE A 105 -1.04 -8.48 -16.31
C ILE A 105 -2.53 -8.48 -15.92
N SER A 106 -2.94 -7.48 -15.14
CA SER A 106 -4.34 -7.38 -14.73
C SER A 106 -5.28 -7.14 -15.92
N ARG A 107 -6.49 -7.71 -15.86
CA ARG A 107 -7.56 -7.47 -16.85
C ARG A 107 -7.85 -5.98 -17.05
N ARG A 108 -7.74 -5.17 -15.98
CA ARG A 108 -7.93 -3.71 -16.04
C ARG A 108 -6.85 -3.03 -16.89
N ASN A 109 -5.60 -3.47 -16.79
CA ASN A 109 -4.52 -2.94 -17.63
C ASN A 109 -4.71 -3.34 -19.10
N VAL A 110 -5.09 -4.60 -19.38
CA VAL A 110 -5.46 -5.02 -20.74
C VAL A 110 -6.55 -4.11 -21.30
N TYR A 111 -7.62 -3.89 -20.54
CA TYR A 111 -8.70 -2.99 -20.96
C TYR A 111 -8.19 -1.56 -21.25
N LYS A 112 -7.41 -0.97 -20.34
CA LYS A 112 -6.85 0.39 -20.53
C LYS A 112 -6.02 0.50 -21.80
N HIS A 113 -5.08 -0.43 -22.01
CA HIS A 113 -4.23 -0.43 -23.19
C HIS A 113 -5.02 -0.73 -24.47
N ALA A 114 -6.01 -1.62 -24.39
CA ALA A 114 -6.89 -1.92 -25.51
C ALA A 114 -7.71 -0.70 -25.94
N THR A 115 -8.30 0.04 -24.99
CA THR A 115 -9.07 1.26 -25.27
C THR A 115 -8.21 2.39 -25.80
N MET A 116 -6.96 2.50 -25.36
CA MET A 116 -6.05 3.55 -25.85
C MET A 116 -5.52 3.29 -27.26
N ASN A 117 -5.58 2.04 -27.73
CA ASN A 117 -5.02 1.62 -29.02
C ASN A 117 -6.07 1.00 -29.94
N ASP A 118 -7.36 1.19 -29.64
CA ASP A 118 -8.52 0.68 -30.38
C ASP A 118 -8.48 -0.84 -30.68
N ILE A 119 -7.97 -1.62 -29.73
CA ILE A 119 -7.89 -3.08 -29.86
C ILE A 119 -9.18 -3.71 -29.31
N THR A 120 -9.87 -4.47 -30.17
CA THR A 120 -11.09 -5.20 -29.78
C THR A 120 -10.78 -6.69 -29.60
N PHE A 121 -11.11 -7.23 -28.42
CA PHE A 121 -10.96 -8.64 -28.08
C PHE A 121 -12.25 -9.42 -28.33
N LYS A 122 -12.14 -10.76 -28.40
CA LYS A 122 -13.32 -11.63 -28.41
C LYS A 122 -14.15 -11.44 -27.13
N LYS A 123 -15.47 -11.53 -27.31
CA LYS A 123 -16.42 -11.50 -26.20
C LYS A 123 -16.35 -12.82 -25.43
N PRO A 124 -16.35 -12.79 -24.09
CA PRO A 124 -16.44 -14.02 -23.31
C PRO A 124 -17.80 -14.69 -23.51
N GLU A 125 -17.79 -16.00 -23.73
CA GLU A 125 -19.01 -16.80 -23.87
C GLU A 125 -19.80 -16.90 -22.56
N ARG A 126 -19.08 -16.94 -21.42
CA ARG A 126 -19.66 -17.07 -20.08
C ARG A 126 -19.40 -15.82 -19.25
N GLY A 127 -20.45 -15.38 -18.55
CA GLY A 127 -20.35 -14.34 -17.52
C GLY A 127 -20.51 -12.92 -18.06
N GLY A 128 -21.76 -12.46 -18.10
CA GLY A 128 -22.11 -11.08 -18.44
C GLY A 128 -23.62 -10.91 -18.62
N ALA A 129 -24.07 -9.67 -18.80
CA ALA A 129 -25.46 -9.36 -19.16
C ALA A 129 -25.86 -10.01 -20.51
N ASN A 130 -24.88 -10.27 -21.39
CA ASN A 130 -25.07 -10.83 -22.72
C ASN A 130 -24.78 -12.35 -22.80
N ASN A 131 -24.83 -13.07 -21.68
CA ASN A 131 -24.63 -14.52 -21.68
C ASN A 131 -25.72 -15.21 -22.51
N ASN A 132 -25.34 -15.85 -23.61
CA ASN A 132 -26.26 -16.58 -24.50
C ASN A 132 -27.10 -17.59 -23.71
N TYR A 133 -26.47 -18.32 -22.79
CA TYR A 133 -27.15 -19.28 -21.92
C TYR A 133 -28.30 -18.66 -21.11
N ARG A 134 -28.15 -17.41 -20.62
CA ARG A 134 -29.24 -16.73 -19.90
C ARG A 134 -30.39 -16.34 -20.83
N ARG A 135 -30.07 -15.93 -22.05
CA ARG A 135 -31.06 -15.59 -23.08
C ARG A 135 -31.82 -16.83 -23.54
N ASP A 136 -31.13 -17.94 -23.75
CA ASP A 136 -31.73 -19.21 -24.16
C ASP A 136 -32.64 -19.76 -23.06
N GLN A 137 -32.17 -19.75 -21.80
CA GLN A 137 -32.99 -20.09 -20.63
C GLN A 137 -34.19 -19.15 -20.42
N MET A 138 -34.08 -17.86 -20.78
CA MET A 138 -35.25 -16.97 -20.80
C MET A 138 -36.23 -17.36 -21.91
N GLY A 139 -35.76 -17.74 -23.10
CA GLY A 139 -36.61 -18.21 -24.20
C GLY A 139 -37.42 -19.45 -23.85
N GLU A 140 -36.81 -20.44 -23.19
CA GLU A 140 -37.50 -21.65 -22.73
C GLU A 140 -38.62 -21.34 -21.71
N ARG A 141 -38.36 -20.38 -20.80
CA ARG A 141 -39.37 -19.93 -19.82
C ARG A 141 -40.49 -19.15 -20.51
N ASP A 142 -40.13 -18.28 -21.45
CA ASP A 142 -41.09 -17.48 -22.22
C ASP A 142 -42.04 -18.36 -23.03
N ALA A 143 -41.54 -19.45 -23.62
CA ALA A 143 -42.36 -20.43 -24.34
C ALA A 143 -43.42 -21.08 -23.43
N LYS A 144 -43.02 -21.52 -22.22
CA LYS A 144 -43.96 -22.06 -21.21
C LYS A 144 -45.00 -21.03 -20.78
N TYR A 145 -44.61 -19.77 -20.68
CA TYR A 145 -45.53 -18.69 -20.36
C TYR A 145 -46.48 -18.40 -21.52
N ALA A 146 -46.03 -18.46 -22.77
CA ALA A 146 -46.88 -18.25 -23.94
C ALA A 146 -48.04 -19.27 -23.99
N GLU A 147 -47.77 -20.55 -23.69
CA GLU A 147 -48.81 -21.59 -23.60
C GLU A 147 -49.84 -21.26 -22.51
N ARG A 148 -49.39 -20.86 -21.32
CA ARG A 148 -50.28 -20.45 -20.22
C ARG A 148 -51.07 -19.19 -20.54
N ILE A 149 -50.46 -18.22 -21.24
CA ILE A 149 -51.13 -16.99 -21.65
C ILE A 149 -52.24 -17.30 -22.66
N ARG A 150 -52.04 -18.25 -23.59
CA ARG A 150 -53.10 -18.72 -24.51
C ARG A 150 -54.24 -19.38 -23.75
N ALA A 151 -53.92 -20.28 -22.80
CA ALA A 151 -54.95 -20.90 -21.95
C ALA A 151 -55.74 -19.85 -21.14
N PHE A 152 -55.08 -18.81 -20.62
CA PHE A 152 -55.76 -17.74 -19.90
C PHE A 152 -56.56 -16.79 -20.79
N LEU A 153 -56.17 -16.64 -22.05
CA LEU A 153 -56.94 -15.91 -23.05
C LEU A 153 -58.26 -16.63 -23.36
N GLU A 154 -58.22 -17.95 -23.53
CA GLU A 154 -59.42 -18.78 -23.73
C GLU A 154 -60.38 -18.72 -22.54
N LEU A 155 -59.84 -18.64 -21.32
CA LEU A 155 -60.60 -18.47 -20.09
C LEU A 155 -61.12 -17.03 -19.85
N GLY A 156 -60.86 -16.09 -20.77
CA GLY A 156 -61.33 -14.71 -20.68
C GLY A 156 -60.70 -13.89 -19.54
N ILE A 157 -59.54 -14.30 -19.03
CA ILE A 157 -58.89 -13.61 -17.91
C ILE A 157 -58.33 -12.26 -18.37
N THR A 158 -58.45 -11.24 -17.53
CA THR A 158 -57.88 -9.92 -17.86
C THR A 158 -56.35 -9.93 -17.77
N ARG A 159 -55.69 -9.06 -18.56
CA ARG A 159 -54.22 -8.95 -18.57
C ARG A 159 -53.60 -8.73 -17.19
N ARG A 160 -54.24 -7.90 -16.34
CA ARG A 160 -53.76 -7.64 -14.96
C ARG A 160 -53.79 -8.92 -14.11
N GLN A 161 -54.86 -9.70 -14.20
CA GLN A 161 -55.01 -10.96 -13.48
C GLN A 161 -54.02 -12.01 -14.02
N CYS A 162 -53.81 -12.06 -15.34
CA CYS A 162 -52.84 -12.94 -15.97
C CYS A 162 -51.39 -12.66 -15.48
N CYS A 163 -50.97 -11.39 -15.47
CA CYS A 163 -49.68 -10.98 -14.90
C CYS A 163 -49.54 -11.35 -13.42
N GLY A 164 -50.61 -11.20 -12.62
CA GLY A 164 -50.64 -11.60 -11.21
C GLY A 164 -50.50 -13.11 -11.01
N LYS A 165 -51.26 -13.92 -11.78
CA LYS A 165 -51.23 -15.38 -11.71
C LYS A 165 -49.90 -15.97 -12.19
N LEU A 166 -49.26 -15.35 -13.18
CA LEU A 166 -47.96 -15.79 -13.69
C LEU A 166 -46.78 -15.21 -12.89
N ALA A 167 -47.02 -14.25 -11.99
CA ALA A 167 -46.00 -13.48 -11.26
C ALA A 167 -44.95 -12.83 -12.19
N ILE A 168 -45.42 -12.26 -13.31
CA ILE A 168 -44.56 -11.63 -14.33
C ILE A 168 -44.85 -10.13 -14.40
N ASN A 169 -43.80 -9.32 -14.60
CA ASN A 169 -43.95 -7.89 -14.83
C ASN A 169 -44.54 -7.59 -16.22
N ASN A 170 -45.27 -6.48 -16.34
CA ASN A 170 -45.97 -6.09 -17.57
C ASN A 170 -45.05 -5.98 -18.80
N LYS A 171 -43.80 -5.49 -18.62
CA LYS A 171 -42.80 -5.43 -19.70
C LYS A 171 -42.41 -6.83 -20.22
N ALA A 172 -42.27 -7.80 -19.33
CA ALA A 172 -41.95 -9.17 -19.72
C ALA A 172 -43.14 -9.85 -20.41
N PHE A 173 -44.36 -9.55 -19.95
CA PHE A 173 -45.60 -10.00 -20.61
C PHE A 173 -45.73 -9.46 -22.05
N GLU A 174 -45.47 -8.17 -22.29
CA GLU A 174 -45.47 -7.59 -23.64
C GLU A 174 -44.42 -8.23 -24.55
N ARG A 175 -43.21 -8.46 -24.01
CA ARG A 175 -42.14 -9.14 -24.74
C ARG A 175 -42.54 -10.54 -25.19
N ILE A 176 -43.15 -11.33 -24.30
CA ILE A 176 -43.58 -12.70 -24.59
C ILE A 176 -44.69 -12.70 -25.66
N ILE A 177 -45.68 -11.84 -25.53
CA ILE A 177 -46.78 -11.71 -26.49
C ILE A 177 -46.27 -11.31 -27.88
N ALA A 178 -45.37 -10.33 -27.95
CA ALA A 178 -44.76 -9.89 -29.20
C ALA A 178 -43.89 -10.99 -29.84
N ALA A 179 -43.12 -11.73 -29.04
CA ALA A 179 -42.27 -12.82 -29.52
C ALA A 179 -43.07 -14.04 -30.03
N HIS A 180 -44.23 -14.32 -29.43
CA HIS A 180 -45.05 -15.49 -29.76
C HIS A 180 -46.31 -15.17 -30.58
N GLY A 181 -46.47 -13.92 -31.04
CA GLY A 181 -47.56 -13.49 -31.93
C GLY A 181 -48.96 -13.63 -31.32
N ILE A 182 -49.09 -13.50 -30.00
CA ILE A 182 -50.40 -13.59 -29.32
C ILE A 182 -51.06 -12.20 -29.41
N ASP A 183 -52.34 -12.10 -29.75
CA ASP A 183 -53.08 -10.85 -29.60
C ASP A 183 -53.91 -10.89 -28.32
N TYR A 184 -53.47 -10.14 -27.31
CA TYR A 184 -54.13 -10.08 -26.00
C TYR A 184 -54.75 -8.69 -25.81
N PRO A 185 -56.05 -8.60 -25.48
CA PRO A 185 -56.74 -7.31 -25.41
C PRO A 185 -56.07 -6.39 -24.38
N LYS A 186 -55.70 -5.19 -24.84
CA LYS A 186 -55.20 -4.12 -23.96
C LYS A 186 -56.37 -3.55 -23.17
N ALA A 187 -56.19 -3.44 -21.84
CA ALA A 187 -57.14 -2.71 -21.01
C ALA A 187 -57.24 -1.26 -21.51
N ARG A 188 -58.44 -0.84 -21.93
CA ARG A 188 -58.70 0.57 -22.29
C ARG A 188 -58.59 1.41 -21.03
N ARG A 189 -57.82 2.52 -21.08
CA ARG A 189 -57.83 3.52 -20.01
C ARG A 189 -59.25 4.08 -19.90
N GLY A 190 -59.91 3.86 -18.76
CA GLY A 190 -61.22 4.46 -18.47
C GLY A 190 -62.40 3.50 -18.31
N SER A 191 -62.24 2.18 -18.47
CA SER A 191 -63.29 1.25 -18.04
C SER A 191 -63.09 0.91 -16.56
N THR A 192 -64.03 1.34 -15.72
CA THR A 192 -64.21 0.83 -14.35
C THR A 192 -64.16 -0.69 -14.37
N SER A 193 -63.29 -1.25 -13.53
CA SER A 193 -63.19 -2.70 -13.35
C SER A 193 -64.53 -3.27 -12.88
N CYS A 194 -64.97 -4.31 -13.58
CA CYS A 194 -65.98 -5.33 -13.29
C CYS A 194 -66.77 -5.22 -11.97
N ALA A 195 -68.11 -5.25 -12.10
CA ALA A 195 -69.00 -5.72 -11.05
C ALA A 195 -68.69 -7.19 -10.71
N ALA A 196 -68.94 -7.53 -9.44
CA ALA A 196 -68.54 -8.74 -8.71
C ALA A 196 -68.84 -10.08 -9.41
#